data_AF-A0A0K8TSS8-F1
#
_entry.id   AF-A0A0K8TSS8-F1
#
_cell.length_a   1.000
_cell.length_b   1.000
_cell.length_c   1.000
_cell.angle_alpha   90.00
_cell.angle_beta   90.00
_cell.angle_gamma   90.00
#
_symmetry.space_group_name_H-M   'P 1'
#
loop_
_entity.id
_entity.type
_entity.pdbx_description
1 polymer ?
#
loop_
_entity_poly.entity_id
_entity_poly.type
_entity_poly.pdbx_seq_one_letter_code
_entity_poly.pdbx_strand_id
1 'polypeptide(L)'
;SSQLLKQATICPRANLLVGARSVTLKVVQKEPEPQESYDERNMRLQRVQSPHLTIYKPQLTTMLSITHRFTGLALAGYVATLGLGALILPHDFNHYVTMIEGLKLGGGTLFTLKFILAYPAGYHVANGIRHLFWDSGAFLKIKEVYSTGYIMVATSFALTTLLALL
;
A
#
# COMPACT_ATOMS: atom_id res chain seq x y z
N SER A 1 69.19 -21.08 -71.36
CA SER A 1 68.67 -19.97 -70.53
C SER A 1 67.18 -20.19 -70.33
N SER A 2 66.70 -20.06 -69.09
CA SER A 2 65.29 -19.95 -68.63
C SER A 2 64.31 -21.05 -69.10
N GLN A 3 64.05 -22.11 -68.34
CA GLN A 3 63.19 -22.16 -67.14
C GLN A 3 61.92 -21.30 -67.25
N LEU A 4 60.74 -21.93 -67.27
CA LEU A 4 59.48 -21.47 -66.63
C LEU A 4 58.33 -22.45 -66.94
N LEU A 5 58.25 -23.56 -66.20
CA LEU A 5 56.99 -24.28 -65.98
C LEU A 5 56.67 -24.15 -64.49
N LYS A 6 55.81 -23.19 -64.14
CA LYS A 6 55.34 -22.98 -62.77
C LYS A 6 54.39 -24.11 -62.41
N GLN A 7 54.87 -25.05 -61.60
CA GLN A 7 54.06 -26.06 -60.92
C GLN A 7 53.16 -25.37 -59.89
N ALA A 8 51.87 -25.73 -59.93
CA ALA A 8 50.89 -25.36 -58.93
C ALA A 8 51.24 -26.01 -57.59
N THR A 9 51.50 -25.21 -56.56
CA THR A 9 51.63 -25.69 -55.19
C THR A 9 50.31 -25.45 -54.47
N ILE A 10 49.64 -26.56 -54.14
CA ILE A 10 48.43 -26.59 -53.32
C ILE A 10 48.80 -26.09 -51.92
N CYS A 11 48.11 -25.05 -51.46
CA CYS A 11 48.24 -24.53 -50.10
C CYS A 11 47.74 -25.59 -49.10
N PRO A 12 48.55 -26.01 -48.10
CA PRO A 12 48.06 -26.93 -47.08
C PRO A 12 47.08 -26.18 -46.17
N ARG A 13 45.84 -26.65 -46.14
CA ARG A 13 44.78 -26.18 -45.25
C ARG A 13 45.25 -26.36 -43.81
N ALA A 14 45.69 -25.28 -43.17
CA ALA A 14 45.97 -25.26 -41.74
C ALA A 14 44.68 -25.62 -41.00
N ASN A 15 44.67 -26.79 -40.36
CA ASN A 15 43.66 -27.17 -39.38
C ASN A 15 43.78 -26.23 -38.18
N LEU A 16 43.08 -25.10 -38.22
CA LEU A 16 42.84 -24.27 -37.05
C LEU A 16 41.82 -25.01 -36.17
N LEU A 17 42.31 -25.94 -35.35
CA LEU A 17 41.53 -26.58 -34.30
C LEU A 17 41.19 -25.52 -33.26
N VAL A 18 40.07 -24.83 -33.45
CA VAL A 18 39.41 -24.07 -32.39
C VAL A 18 39.08 -25.07 -31.29
N GLY A 19 39.84 -25.01 -30.19
CA GLY A 19 39.62 -25.83 -29.00
C GLY A 19 38.27 -25.49 -28.38
N ALA A 20 37.20 -26.12 -28.87
CA ALA A 20 35.89 -26.07 -28.25
C ALA A 20 36.01 -26.71 -26.87
N ARG A 21 36.02 -25.89 -25.81
CA ARG A 21 35.92 -26.38 -24.43
C ARG A 21 34.54 -26.97 -24.25
N SER A 22 34.44 -28.30 -24.30
CA SER A 22 33.24 -29.05 -23.94
C SER A 22 32.94 -28.82 -22.46
N VAL A 23 31.91 -28.03 -22.17
CA VAL A 23 31.36 -27.92 -20.81
C VAL A 23 30.41 -29.09 -20.62
N THR A 24 30.89 -30.15 -19.98
CA THR A 24 30.05 -31.29 -19.60
C THR A 24 29.16 -30.88 -18.44
N LEU A 25 27.89 -30.55 -18.73
CA LEU A 25 26.90 -30.32 -17.69
C LEU A 25 26.54 -31.66 -17.04
N LYS A 26 26.81 -31.80 -15.74
CA LYS A 26 26.34 -32.94 -14.95
C LYS A 26 24.83 -32.78 -14.77
N VAL A 27 24.04 -33.63 -15.42
CA VAL A 27 22.61 -33.74 -15.15
C VAL A 27 22.46 -34.38 -13.77
N VAL A 28 22.27 -33.55 -12.75
CA VAL A 28 21.92 -34.01 -11.40
C VAL A 28 20.43 -34.30 -11.39
N GLN A 29 20.07 -35.57 -11.20
CA GLN A 29 18.70 -35.98 -10.94
C GLN A 29 18.23 -35.26 -9.67
N LYS A 30 17.13 -34.50 -9.76
CA LYS A 30 16.54 -33.80 -8.62
C LYS A 30 16.01 -34.86 -7.65
N GLU A 31 16.54 -34.91 -6.44
CA GLU A 31 15.98 -35.75 -5.37
C GLU A 31 14.51 -35.38 -5.17
N PRO A 32 13.64 -36.37 -4.89
CA PRO A 32 12.24 -36.09 -4.61
C PRO A 32 12.20 -35.12 -3.42
N GLU A 33 11.81 -33.88 -3.68
CA GLU A 33 11.65 -32.88 -2.64
C GLU A 33 10.68 -33.44 -1.60
N PRO A 34 10.94 -33.23 -0.30
CA PRO A 34 9.95 -33.49 0.72
C PRO A 34 8.63 -32.83 0.28
N GLN A 35 7.50 -33.54 0.38
CA GLN A 35 6.18 -32.94 0.17
C GLN A 35 5.88 -32.03 1.36
N GLU A 36 6.56 -30.89 1.42
CA GLU A 36 6.38 -29.85 2.42
C GLU A 36 5.82 -28.59 1.75
N SER A 37 4.96 -27.87 2.47
CA SER A 37 4.46 -26.57 2.02
C SER A 37 5.60 -25.54 1.99
N TYR A 38 5.45 -24.50 1.17
CA TYR A 38 6.42 -23.39 1.09
C TYR A 38 6.68 -22.75 2.46
N ASP A 39 5.62 -22.56 3.25
CA ASP A 39 5.71 -21.95 4.57
C ASP A 39 6.41 -22.86 5.57
N GLU A 40 6.05 -24.16 5.58
CA GLU A 40 6.68 -25.19 6.42
C GLU A 40 8.17 -25.28 6.15
N ARG A 41 8.57 -25.26 4.86
CA ARG A 41 9.96 -25.23 4.45
C ARG A 41 10.69 -24.00 4.99
N ASN A 42 10.08 -22.81 4.91
CA ASN A 42 10.70 -21.58 5.38
C ASN A 42 10.80 -21.52 6.91
N MET A 43 9.79 -22.02 7.61
CA MET A 43 9.79 -22.15 9.07
C MET A 43 10.87 -23.13 9.54
N ARG A 44 10.96 -24.32 8.90
CA ARG A 44 11.99 -25.33 9.16
C ARG A 44 13.40 -24.81 8.91
N LEU A 45 13.58 -24.04 7.83
CA LEU A 45 14.87 -23.41 7.48
C LEU A 45 15.14 -22.10 8.23
N GLN A 46 14.25 -21.68 9.13
CA GLN A 46 14.36 -20.45 9.93
C GLN A 46 14.68 -19.21 9.08
N ARG A 47 14.07 -19.11 7.89
CA ARG A 47 14.29 -17.97 6.99
C ARG A 47 13.62 -16.73 7.57
N VAL A 48 14.41 -15.70 7.81
CA VAL A 48 13.90 -14.40 8.26
C VAL A 48 13.16 -13.68 7.12
N GLN A 49 12.05 -13.03 7.47
CA GLN A 49 11.33 -12.19 6.52
C GLN A 49 12.12 -10.91 6.26
N SER A 50 12.23 -10.50 5.00
CA SER A 50 12.86 -9.23 4.66
C SER A 50 12.11 -8.05 5.29
N PRO A 51 12.82 -6.98 5.67
CA PRO A 51 12.17 -5.76 6.14
C PRO A 51 11.31 -5.19 5.01
N HIS A 52 10.10 -4.74 5.35
CA HIS A 52 9.12 -4.25 4.38
C HIS A 52 8.59 -2.88 4.80
N LEU A 53 7.79 -2.78 5.87
CA LEU A 53 7.26 -1.48 6.32
C LEU A 53 8.35 -0.51 6.81
N THR A 54 9.41 -1.03 7.41
CA THR A 54 10.49 -0.22 7.99
C THR A 54 11.40 0.43 6.96
N ILE A 55 11.45 -0.11 5.74
CA ILE A 55 12.30 0.40 4.65
C ILE A 55 11.51 0.97 3.48
N TYR A 56 10.19 0.80 3.44
CA TYR A 56 9.35 1.30 2.36
C TYR A 56 9.16 2.81 2.46
N LYS A 57 9.34 3.53 1.35
CA LYS A 57 9.14 4.97 1.29
C LYS A 57 7.64 5.31 1.47
N PRO A 58 7.26 6.14 2.45
CA PRO A 58 5.88 6.61 2.58
C PRO A 58 5.43 7.34 1.31
N GLN A 59 4.32 6.90 0.73
CA GLN A 59 3.70 7.50 -0.45
C GLN A 59 2.34 8.08 -0.08
N LEU A 60 1.88 9.10 -0.81
CA LEU A 60 0.56 9.70 -0.57
C LEU A 60 -0.53 8.61 -0.60
N THR A 61 -0.50 7.73 -1.59
CA THR A 61 -1.48 6.65 -1.76
C THR A 61 -1.51 5.67 -0.59
N THR A 62 -0.34 5.25 -0.08
CA THR A 62 -0.25 4.32 1.05
C THR A 62 -0.77 4.98 2.33
N MET A 63 -0.39 6.25 2.56
CA MET A 63 -0.87 7.01 3.72
C MET A 63 -2.38 7.20 3.66
N LEU A 64 -2.93 7.61 2.52
CA LEU A 64 -4.36 7.83 2.38
C LEU A 64 -5.18 6.54 2.61
N SER A 65 -4.68 5.40 2.14
CA SER A 65 -5.33 4.10 2.36
C SER A 65 -5.31 3.68 3.83
N ILE A 66 -4.16 3.83 4.51
CA ILE A 66 -4.04 3.54 5.95
C ILE A 66 -4.97 4.45 6.76
N THR A 67 -4.98 5.76 6.48
CA THR A 67 -5.87 6.71 7.15
C THR A 67 -7.34 6.35 6.92
N HIS A 68 -7.73 5.89 5.72
CA HIS A 68 -9.12 5.49 5.45
C HIS A 68 -9.57 4.31 6.32
N ARG A 69 -8.69 3.34 6.58
CA ARG A 69 -8.95 2.24 7.50
C ARG A 69 -9.10 2.73 8.94
N PHE A 70 -8.20 3.59 9.40
CA PHE A 70 -8.27 4.13 10.76
C PHE A 70 -9.50 5.02 10.99
N THR A 71 -9.87 5.87 10.02
CA THR A 71 -11.10 6.66 10.13
C THR A 71 -12.35 5.79 10.11
N GLY A 72 -12.35 4.70 9.33
CA GLY A 72 -13.43 3.71 9.34
C GLY A 72 -13.56 3.01 10.69
N LEU A 73 -12.44 2.58 11.29
CA LEU A 73 -12.41 2.01 12.63
C LEU A 73 -12.88 3.01 13.70
N ALA A 74 -12.46 4.27 13.61
CA ALA A 74 -12.90 5.31 14.53
C ALA A 74 -14.42 5.54 14.45
N LEU A 75 -14.97 5.64 13.24
CA LEU A 75 -16.42 5.82 13.03
C LEU A 75 -17.23 4.61 13.51
N ALA A 76 -16.78 3.39 13.20
CA ALA A 76 -17.40 2.18 13.72
C ALA A 76 -17.35 2.15 15.26
N GLY A 77 -16.22 2.55 15.83
CA GLY A 77 -16.05 2.74 17.27
C GLY A 77 -17.03 3.76 17.84
N TYR A 78 -17.23 4.91 17.20
CA TYR A 78 -18.20 5.92 17.64
C TYR A 78 -19.61 5.35 17.68
N VAL A 79 -20.05 4.70 16.60
CA VAL A 79 -21.38 4.09 16.53
C VAL A 79 -21.56 3.00 17.60
N ALA A 80 -20.58 2.10 17.75
CA ALA A 80 -20.63 1.04 18.74
C ALA A 80 -20.65 1.59 20.18
N THR A 81 -19.80 2.57 20.49
CA THR A 81 -19.66 3.13 21.85
C THR A 81 -20.88 3.96 22.22
N LEU A 82 -21.39 4.79 21.31
CA LEU A 82 -22.62 5.56 21.54
C LEU A 82 -23.85 4.65 21.61
N GLY A 83 -23.93 3.62 20.77
CA GLY A 83 -25.03 2.65 20.79
C GLY A 83 -25.07 1.82 22.07
N LEU A 84 -23.92 1.29 22.50
CA LEU A 84 -23.80 0.62 23.79
C LEU A 84 -24.06 1.58 24.95
N GLY A 85 -23.52 2.79 24.85
CA GLY A 85 -23.71 3.84 25.85
C GLY A 85 -25.19 4.16 26.08
N ALA A 86 -25.96 4.31 25.01
CA ALA A 86 -27.40 4.54 25.08
C ALA A 86 -28.17 3.39 25.77
N LEU A 87 -27.63 2.17 25.78
CA LEU A 87 -28.27 1.02 26.43
C LEU A 87 -27.89 0.87 27.90
N ILE A 88 -26.65 1.22 28.27
CA ILE A 88 -26.10 0.94 29.61
C ILE A 88 -26.04 2.17 30.52
N LEU A 89 -26.01 3.39 29.98
CA LEU A 89 -25.90 4.59 30.80
C LEU A 89 -27.25 4.92 31.47
N PRO A 90 -27.24 5.41 32.73
CA PRO A 90 -28.45 5.62 33.52
C PRO A 90 -29.22 6.89 33.16
N HIS A 91 -28.61 7.81 32.42
CA HIS A 91 -29.19 9.11 32.06
C HIS A 91 -29.43 9.24 30.56
N ASP A 92 -30.29 10.19 30.19
CA ASP A 92 -30.60 10.49 28.80
C ASP A 92 -29.51 11.35 28.14
N PHE A 93 -29.61 11.51 26.82
CA PHE A 93 -28.64 12.28 26.05
C PHE A 93 -28.54 13.74 26.52
N ASN A 94 -29.65 14.38 26.90
CA ASN A 94 -29.65 15.79 27.30
C ASN A 94 -28.86 16.02 28.60
N HIS A 95 -28.90 15.07 29.54
CA HIS A 95 -28.08 15.14 30.75
C HIS A 95 -26.59 15.26 30.42
N TYR A 96 -26.08 14.46 29.49
CA TYR A 96 -24.66 14.51 29.11
C TYR A 96 -24.31 15.77 28.31
N VAL A 97 -25.22 16.27 27.47
CA VAL A 97 -25.03 17.55 26.75
C VAL A 97 -24.94 18.71 27.73
N THR A 98 -25.89 18.83 28.66
CA THR A 98 -25.89 19.90 29.67
C THR A 98 -24.67 19.83 30.60
N MET A 99 -24.18 18.63 30.93
CA MET A 99 -22.92 18.46 31.65
C MET A 99 -21.72 19.02 30.88
N ILE A 100 -21.64 18.75 29.56
CA ILE A 100 -20.57 19.29 28.70
C ILE A 100 -20.69 20.81 28.55
N GLU A 101 -21.90 21.35 28.39
CA GLU A 101 -22.15 22.80 28.35
C GLU A 101 -21.74 23.47 29.68
N GLY A 102 -21.94 22.80 30.80
CA GLY A 102 -21.53 23.24 32.14
C GLY A 102 -20.02 23.42 32.30
N LEU A 103 -19.20 22.79 31.44
CA LEU A 103 -17.74 22.98 31.41
C LEU A 103 -17.33 24.37 30.89
N LYS A 104 -18.26 25.13 30.29
CA LYS A 104 -18.05 26.51 29.78
C LYS A 104 -16.78 26.63 28.93
N LEU A 105 -16.60 25.68 28.01
CA LEU A 105 -15.44 25.65 27.10
C LEU A 105 -15.47 26.88 26.19
N GLY A 106 -14.30 27.48 25.96
CA GLY A 106 -14.16 28.61 25.03
C GLY A 106 -14.48 28.21 23.58
N GLY A 107 -14.94 29.17 22.78
CA GLY A 107 -15.36 28.91 21.39
C GLY A 107 -14.29 28.25 20.52
N GLY A 108 -13.01 28.63 20.68
CA GLY A 108 -11.90 27.99 19.97
C GLY A 108 -11.66 26.53 20.37
N THR A 109 -11.80 26.22 21.66
CA THR A 109 -11.70 24.84 22.16
C THR A 109 -12.85 23.99 21.66
N LEU A 110 -14.09 24.51 21.72
CA LEU A 110 -15.27 23.83 21.19
C LEU A 110 -15.14 23.54 19.69
N PHE A 111 -14.72 24.53 18.90
CA PHE A 111 -14.47 24.35 17.48
C PHE A 111 -13.43 23.25 17.22
N THR A 112 -12.32 23.26 17.96
CA THR A 112 -11.26 22.25 17.81
C THR A 112 -11.77 20.85 18.13
N LEU A 113 -12.55 20.69 19.21
CA LEU A 113 -13.16 19.42 19.57
C LEU A 113 -14.15 18.92 18.50
N LYS A 114 -15.03 19.80 18.02
CA LYS A 114 -15.94 19.50 16.91
C LYS A 114 -15.18 19.06 15.66
N PHE A 115 -14.11 19.78 15.30
CA PHE A 115 -13.28 19.47 14.14
C PHE A 115 -12.63 18.09 14.26
N ILE A 116 -12.01 17.79 15.41
CA ILE A 116 -11.34 16.49 15.64
C ILE A 116 -12.35 15.34 15.56
N LEU A 117 -13.54 15.50 16.15
CA LEU A 117 -14.59 14.47 16.11
C LEU A 117 -15.21 14.31 14.71
N ALA A 118 -15.33 15.39 13.95
CA ALA A 118 -15.90 15.38 12.60
C ALA A 118 -14.89 14.96 11.51
N TYR A 119 -13.58 15.08 11.76
CA TYR A 119 -12.54 14.81 10.75
C TYR A 119 -12.57 13.36 10.22
N PRO A 120 -12.71 12.32 11.06
CA PRO A 120 -12.86 10.95 10.56
C PRO A 120 -14.02 10.79 9.59
N ALA A 121 -15.18 11.42 9.86
CA ALA A 121 -16.34 11.37 8.98
C ALA A 121 -16.06 12.07 7.64
N GLY A 122 -15.58 13.32 7.68
CA GLY A 122 -15.29 14.09 6.47
C GLY A 122 -14.25 13.43 5.57
N TYR A 123 -13.17 12.91 6.16
CA TYR A 123 -12.15 12.17 5.44
C TYR A 123 -12.66 10.83 4.88
N HIS A 124 -13.36 10.03 5.70
CA HIS A 124 -13.80 8.70 5.29
C HIS A 124 -14.81 8.76 4.13
N VAL A 125 -15.74 9.72 4.16
CA VAL A 125 -16.69 9.95 3.07
C VAL A 125 -15.98 10.43 1.81
N ALA A 126 -15.12 11.45 1.90
CA ALA A 126 -14.41 11.99 0.74
C ALA A 126 -13.52 10.93 0.06
N ASN A 127 -12.76 10.15 0.85
CA ASN A 127 -11.95 9.08 0.30
C ASN A 127 -12.78 7.87 -0.13
N GLY A 128 -13.91 7.59 0.53
CA GLY A 128 -14.87 6.56 0.12
C GLY A 128 -15.44 6.81 -1.27
N ILE A 129 -15.84 8.05 -1.58
CA ILE A 129 -16.26 8.45 -2.94
C ILE A 129 -15.15 8.20 -3.96
N ARG A 130 -13.90 8.55 -3.62
CA ARG A 130 -12.74 8.25 -4.47
C ARG A 130 -12.54 6.76 -4.71
N HIS A 131 -12.74 5.92 -3.69
CA HIS A 131 -12.71 4.46 -3.85
C HIS A 131 -13.84 3.95 -4.76
N LEU A 132 -15.06 4.49 -4.65
CA LEU A 132 -16.16 4.12 -5.55
C LEU A 132 -15.86 4.46 -7.01
N PHE A 133 -15.18 5.58 -7.28
CA PHE A 133 -14.70 5.86 -8.63
C PHE A 133 -13.66 4.83 -9.10
N TRP A 134 -12.76 4.38 -8.24
CA TRP A 134 -11.80 3.32 -8.58
C TRP A 134 -12.50 1.98 -8.85
N ASP A 135 -13.54 1.65 -8.09
CA ASP A 135 -14.33 0.43 -8.29
C ASP A 135 -15.06 0.44 -9.64
N SER A 136 -15.43 1.62 -10.15
CA SER A 136 -15.97 1.80 -11.52
C SER A 136 -14.90 1.76 -12.62
N GLY A 137 -13.61 1.61 -12.28
CA GLY A 137 -12.50 1.62 -13.23
C GLY A 137 -12.00 3.02 -13.63
N ALA A 138 -12.43 4.09 -12.95
CA ALA A 138 -12.00 5.46 -13.22
C ALA A 138 -10.74 5.86 -12.43
N PHE A 139 -9.99 6.84 -12.93
CA PHE A 139 -8.83 7.47 -12.25
C PHE A 139 -7.71 6.51 -11.78
N LEU A 140 -7.43 5.46 -12.55
CA LEU A 140 -6.41 4.45 -12.21
C LEU A 140 -5.00 4.74 -12.73
N LYS A 141 -4.80 5.81 -13.52
CA LYS A 141 -3.44 6.21 -13.93
C LYS A 141 -2.74 6.89 -12.75
N ILE A 142 -1.43 6.69 -12.61
CA ILE A 142 -0.64 7.26 -11.49
C ILE A 142 -0.87 8.77 -11.32
N LYS A 143 -0.87 9.55 -12.41
CA LYS A 143 -1.13 11.00 -12.34
C LYS A 143 -2.53 11.32 -11.78
N GLU A 144 -3.54 10.57 -12.21
CA GLU A 144 -4.93 10.74 -11.77
C GLU A 144 -5.09 10.32 -10.30
N VAL A 145 -4.45 9.22 -9.89
CA VAL A 145 -4.43 8.75 -8.51
C VAL A 145 -3.86 9.80 -7.57
N TYR A 146 -2.75 10.47 -7.94
CA TYR A 146 -2.18 11.54 -7.13
C TYR A 146 -3.04 12.82 -7.15
N SER A 147 -3.53 13.24 -8.33
CA SER A 147 -4.38 14.43 -8.46
C SER A 147 -5.67 14.29 -7.64
N THR A 148 -6.37 13.17 -7.78
CA THR A 148 -7.58 12.87 -6.99
C THR A 148 -7.27 12.73 -5.50
N GLY A 149 -6.06 12.28 -5.14
CA GLY A 149 -5.60 12.24 -3.75
C GLY A 149 -5.51 13.63 -3.11
N TYR A 150 -4.88 14.59 -3.79
CA TYR A 150 -4.80 15.97 -3.28
C TYR A 150 -6.16 16.66 -3.23
N ILE A 151 -6.99 16.48 -4.27
CA ILE A 151 -8.36 17.00 -4.30
C ILE A 151 -9.16 16.45 -3.12
N MET A 152 -9.09 15.14 -2.89
CA MET A 152 -9.79 14.50 -1.78
C MET A 152 -9.36 15.05 -0.42
N VAL A 153 -8.06 15.26 -0.19
CA VAL A 153 -7.56 15.87 1.05
C VAL A 153 -8.16 17.27 1.24
N ALA A 154 -8.11 18.13 0.22
CA ALA A 154 -8.70 19.46 0.30
C ALA A 154 -10.22 19.39 0.61
N THR A 155 -10.95 18.53 -0.09
CA THR A 155 -12.38 18.31 0.12
C THR A 155 -12.68 17.82 1.55
N SER A 156 -11.86 16.91 2.10
CA SER A 156 -12.05 16.42 3.47
C SER A 156 -11.91 17.53 4.51
N PHE A 157 -10.90 18.39 4.39
CA PHE A 157 -10.70 19.52 5.29
C PHE A 157 -11.84 20.55 5.18
N ALA A 158 -12.27 20.86 3.96
CA ALA A 158 -13.39 21.78 3.73
C ALA A 158 -14.70 21.23 4.34
N LEU A 159 -15.01 19.96 4.09
CA LEU A 159 -16.20 19.30 4.62
C LEU A 159 -16.18 19.26 6.16
N THR A 160 -15.06 18.87 6.76
CA THR A 160 -14.93 18.85 8.22
C THR A 160 -15.03 20.25 8.84
N THR A 161 -14.44 21.27 8.20
CA THR A 161 -14.54 22.66 8.68
C THR A 161 -16.00 23.11 8.67
N LEU A 162 -16.74 22.84 7.60
CA LEU A 162 -18.16 23.15 7.53
C LEU A 162 -18.95 22.45 8.64
N LEU A 163 -18.69 21.15 8.87
CA LEU A 163 -19.33 20.39 9.95
C LEU A 163 -18.98 20.92 11.35
N ALA A 164 -17.78 21.45 11.55
CA ALA A 164 -17.36 21.99 12.84
C ALA A 164 -17.92 23.39 13.13
N LEU A 165 -18.31 24.13 12.08
CA LEU A 165 -18.95 25.45 12.19
C LEU A 165 -20.46 25.37 12.46
N LEU A 166 -21.11 24.26 12.07
CA LEU A 166 -22.48 23.93 12.48
C LEU A 166 -22.54 23.63 13.98
#